data_AF-A0A931P5L5-F1
#
_entry.id   AF-A0A931P5L5-F1
#
_cell.length_a   1.000
_cell.length_b   1.000
_cell.length_c   1.000
_cell.angle_alpha   90.00
_cell.angle_beta   90.00
_cell.angle_gamma   90.00
#
_symmetry.space_group_name_H-M   'P 1'
#
loop_
_entity.id
_entity.type
_entity.pdbx_description
1 polymer ?
#
loop_
_entity_poly.entity_id
_entity_poly.type
_entity_poly.pdbx_seq_one_letter_code
_entity_poly.pdbx_strand_id
1 'polypeptide(L)'
;MNRFVQRIGRFARAADGAYAAMLLCALIVLVAIWHVVDFSHDFDPEYPGLQRDHFSPYAPFAYRIAEPGDTLDLLALYLSALGFGVLLAERLGGNLRSGDSQRLAIDRIITGLLLTGLWVGSAPDPPADGWHGLSFQAIGRAGTPGIVRVGLLALATGILALIIVPMFRHGREIYRRLTPAWRALSVIAAFCILWRVTGLPDPEPWGYWPRWAMVIAMVILDTSLLSRLASTGVPTDATFGRRTLRKGVIGLAVLGIIQAGFYVHWLHWPIPRLKVIVPGQLYASAMPPPDGLALAYSRHGFKTIINLFNEDTPQRHRDYPAERAFAEKHGIRYIRADASSQGEAFVRKTLEAARDPNNWPVLVHCHGNMDRTPAWVGIYRFIDQGWSMRDILAAIERHRGYRPKGGVTVLYSDVLPVLEPDRWNADPVACQLGEYARDYARESGSKMATRPTETGRE
;
A
#
# COMPACT_ATOMS: atom_id res chain seq x y z
N MET A 1 35.08 -18.88 -26.30
CA MET A 1 34.11 -17.80 -26.61
C MET A 1 33.02 -18.24 -27.59
N ASN A 2 33.34 -18.76 -28.77
CA ASN A 2 32.35 -19.07 -29.82
C ASN A 2 31.33 -20.17 -29.44
N ARG A 3 31.72 -21.22 -28.70
CA ARG A 3 30.79 -22.26 -28.19
C ARG A 3 29.89 -21.78 -27.05
N PHE A 4 30.33 -20.80 -26.26
CA PHE A 4 29.56 -20.20 -25.17
C PHE A 4 28.49 -19.26 -25.73
N VAL A 5 28.85 -18.43 -26.70
CA VAL A 5 27.92 -17.57 -27.45
C VAL A 5 26.94 -18.41 -28.29
N GLN A 6 27.37 -19.53 -28.89
CA GLN A 6 26.45 -20.47 -29.56
C GLN A 6 25.58 -21.27 -28.58
N ARG A 7 26.03 -21.50 -27.34
CA ARG A 7 25.19 -22.09 -26.27
C ARG A 7 24.16 -21.08 -25.79
N ILE A 8 24.53 -19.83 -25.56
CA ILE A 8 23.60 -18.74 -25.21
C ILE A 8 22.63 -18.47 -26.37
N GLY A 9 23.12 -18.48 -27.62
CA GLY A 9 22.31 -18.29 -28.81
C GLY A 9 21.39 -19.47 -29.14
N ARG A 10 21.70 -20.69 -28.66
CA ARG A 10 20.77 -21.84 -28.66
C ARG A 10 19.84 -21.82 -27.46
N PHE A 11 20.30 -21.37 -26.29
CA PHE A 11 19.51 -21.18 -25.08
C PHE A 11 18.40 -20.14 -25.30
N ALA A 12 18.71 -19.03 -25.97
CA ALA A 12 17.75 -17.99 -26.35
C ALA A 12 16.80 -18.40 -27.49
N ARG A 13 17.15 -19.41 -28.31
CA ARG A 13 16.34 -19.89 -29.44
C ARG A 13 15.57 -21.19 -29.16
N ALA A 14 15.95 -21.94 -28.13
CA ALA A 14 15.32 -23.21 -27.74
C ALA A 14 14.37 -23.07 -26.54
N ALA A 15 14.33 -21.92 -25.88
CA ALA A 15 13.41 -21.68 -24.77
C ALA A 15 12.04 -21.29 -25.32
N ASP A 16 11.03 -22.12 -25.04
CA ASP A 16 9.59 -21.86 -25.09
C ASP A 16 9.12 -20.69 -24.18
N GLY A 17 9.99 -19.72 -23.94
CA GLY A 17 9.82 -18.58 -23.04
C GLY A 17 9.99 -18.89 -21.54
N ALA A 18 9.98 -20.15 -21.12
CA ALA A 18 9.97 -20.52 -19.70
C ALA A 18 11.23 -20.04 -18.95
N TYR A 19 12.41 -20.13 -19.58
CA TYR A 19 13.66 -19.68 -18.95
C TYR A 19 13.72 -18.16 -18.75
N ALA A 20 13.12 -17.38 -19.67
CA ALA A 20 13.02 -15.94 -19.52
C ALA A 20 12.07 -15.59 -18.35
N ALA A 21 10.95 -16.32 -18.23
CA ALA A 21 10.04 -16.19 -17.09
C ALA A 21 10.73 -16.51 -15.75
N MET A 22 11.51 -17.60 -15.68
CA MET A 22 12.28 -17.94 -14.50
C MET A 22 13.30 -16.85 -14.13
N LEU A 23 14.04 -16.32 -15.10
CA LEU A 23 15.01 -15.25 -14.87
C LEU A 23 14.32 -13.99 -14.34
N LEU A 24 13.18 -13.61 -14.93
CA LEU A 24 12.41 -12.45 -14.47
C LEU A 24 11.89 -12.65 -13.04
N CYS A 25 11.38 -13.84 -12.71
CA CYS A 25 10.97 -14.17 -11.34
C CYS A 25 12.15 -14.08 -10.37
N ALA A 26 13.33 -14.59 -10.75
CA ALA A 26 14.53 -14.50 -9.91
C ALA A 26 14.96 -13.04 -9.67
N LEU A 27 14.92 -12.19 -10.70
CA LEU A 27 15.20 -10.76 -10.55
C LEU A 27 14.19 -10.07 -9.62
N ILE A 28 12.90 -10.40 -9.74
CA ILE A 28 11.85 -9.87 -8.86
C ILE A 28 12.10 -10.30 -7.40
N VAL A 29 12.47 -11.56 -7.16
CA VAL A 29 12.80 -12.05 -5.82
C VAL A 29 14.01 -11.31 -5.24
N LEU A 30 15.05 -11.05 -6.05
CA LEU A 30 16.21 -10.27 -5.60
C LEU A 30 15.80 -8.85 -5.18
N VAL A 31 14.95 -8.18 -5.96
CA VAL A 31 14.40 -6.86 -5.61
C VAL A 31 13.56 -6.94 -4.34
N ALA A 32 12.74 -7.97 -4.19
CA ALA A 32 11.94 -8.18 -2.98
C ALA A 32 12.80 -8.39 -1.73
N ILE A 33 13.91 -9.12 -1.83
CA ILE A 33 14.84 -9.30 -0.70
C ILE A 33 15.57 -7.98 -0.39
N TRP A 34 16.03 -7.26 -1.42
CA TRP A 34 16.78 -6.03 -1.26
C TRP A 34 16.01 -4.96 -0.45
N HIS A 35 14.73 -4.73 -0.76
CA HIS A 35 13.90 -3.76 -0.02
C HIS A 35 13.76 -4.06 1.48
N VAL A 36 13.93 -5.32 1.91
CA VAL A 36 13.79 -5.71 3.33
C VAL A 36 15.06 -5.39 4.12
N VAL A 37 16.21 -5.36 3.45
CA VAL A 37 17.54 -5.19 4.07
C VAL A 37 18.16 -3.82 3.84
N ASP A 38 17.66 -3.03 2.88
CA ASP A 38 18.20 -1.72 2.54
C ASP A 38 17.62 -0.61 3.43
N PHE A 39 18.30 -0.33 4.55
CA PHE A 39 17.92 0.77 5.44
C PHE A 39 18.33 2.12 4.86
N SER A 40 17.44 3.11 4.92
CA SER A 40 17.72 4.46 4.43
C SER A 40 18.80 5.14 5.26
N HIS A 41 19.73 5.82 4.58
CA HIS A 41 20.73 6.71 5.19
C HIS A 41 20.39 8.17 4.86
N ASP A 42 19.10 8.50 4.91
CA ASP A 42 18.54 9.83 4.58
C ASP A 42 19.13 10.94 5.46
N PHE A 43 19.53 12.05 4.85
CA PHE A 43 19.90 13.27 5.56
C PHE A 43 18.65 14.12 5.81
N ASP A 44 18.51 14.71 7.00
CA ASP A 44 17.44 15.66 7.29
C ASP A 44 17.98 17.09 7.15
N PRO A 45 17.63 17.81 6.06
CA PRO A 45 18.13 19.16 5.84
C PRO A 45 17.53 20.19 6.82
N GLU A 46 16.39 19.88 7.46
CA GLU A 46 15.77 20.78 8.45
C GLU A 46 16.49 20.70 9.81
N TYR A 47 17.12 19.56 10.11
CA TYR A 47 17.83 19.30 11.37
C TYR A 47 19.21 18.66 11.11
N PRO A 48 20.15 19.42 10.50
CA PRO A 48 21.44 18.88 10.09
C PRO A 48 22.28 18.48 11.30
N GLY A 49 22.75 17.23 11.33
CA GLY A 49 23.60 16.72 12.42
C GLY A 49 22.85 16.12 13.60
N LEU A 50 21.52 16.26 13.69
CA LEU A 50 20.72 15.57 14.70
C LEU A 50 20.77 14.05 14.47
N GLN A 51 21.17 13.31 15.50
CA GLN A 51 21.21 11.85 15.45
C GLN A 51 19.80 11.27 15.33
N ARG A 52 19.65 10.31 14.40
CA ARG A 52 18.38 9.61 14.10
C ARG A 52 18.65 8.14 13.83
N ASP A 53 18.31 7.31 14.80
CA ASP A 53 18.44 5.85 14.70
C ASP A 53 17.21 5.22 14.05
N HIS A 54 17.35 3.97 13.59
CA HIS A 54 16.23 3.15 13.12
C HIS A 54 15.71 2.25 14.26
N PHE A 55 14.40 2.12 14.39
CA PHE A 55 13.76 1.32 15.44
C PHE A 55 12.97 0.12 14.89
N SER A 56 12.67 0.12 13.59
CA SER A 56 12.01 -0.99 12.90
C SER A 56 12.97 -2.18 12.70
N PRO A 57 12.49 -3.43 12.82
CA PRO A 57 13.34 -4.61 12.65
C PRO A 57 13.77 -4.86 11.19
N TYR A 58 13.03 -4.30 10.24
CA TYR A 58 13.30 -4.37 8.80
C TYR A 58 13.31 -2.96 8.22
N ALA A 59 13.90 -2.80 7.03
CA ALA A 59 13.96 -1.52 6.36
C ALA A 59 12.56 -0.87 6.25
N PRO A 60 12.38 0.38 6.74
CA PRO A 60 11.07 1.04 6.78
C PRO A 60 10.33 1.04 5.44
N PHE A 61 11.07 1.16 4.34
CA PHE A 61 10.51 1.17 2.98
C PHE A 61 9.73 -0.11 2.63
N ALA A 62 10.14 -1.29 3.13
CA ALA A 62 9.42 -2.54 2.91
C ALA A 62 7.98 -2.48 3.45
N TYR A 63 7.79 -1.90 4.65
CA TYR A 63 6.46 -1.72 5.22
C TYR A 63 5.61 -0.75 4.43
N ARG A 64 6.22 0.32 3.90
CA ARG A 64 5.53 1.33 3.10
C ARG A 64 4.94 0.72 1.84
N ILE A 65 5.73 -0.05 1.08
CA ILE A 65 5.23 -0.67 -0.16
C ILE A 65 4.31 -1.87 0.08
N ALA A 66 4.32 -2.43 1.30
CA ALA A 66 3.37 -3.44 1.75
C ALA A 66 2.03 -2.87 2.21
N GLU A 67 1.90 -1.54 2.33
CA GLU A 67 0.66 -0.91 2.73
C GLU A 67 -0.47 -1.29 1.75
N PRO A 68 -1.64 -1.74 2.26
CA PRO A 68 -2.71 -2.20 1.37
C PRO A 68 -3.09 -1.15 0.34
N GLY A 69 -3.07 -1.50 -0.94
CA GLY A 69 -3.43 -0.58 -2.01
C GLY A 69 -2.30 0.36 -2.45
N ASP A 70 -1.13 0.29 -1.82
CA ASP A 70 0.05 0.98 -2.32
C ASP A 70 0.66 0.18 -3.50
N THR A 71 1.94 0.41 -3.76
CA THR A 71 2.66 0.09 -4.98
C THR A 71 2.52 -1.36 -5.44
N LEU A 72 2.58 -2.34 -4.52
CA LEU A 72 2.54 -3.76 -4.90
C LEU A 72 1.14 -4.25 -5.33
N ASP A 73 0.07 -3.76 -4.68
CA ASP A 73 -1.30 -4.11 -5.08
C ASP A 73 -1.63 -3.43 -6.43
N LEU A 74 -1.17 -2.20 -6.67
CA LEU A 74 -1.28 -1.53 -7.97
C LEU A 74 -0.49 -2.27 -9.08
N LEU A 75 0.69 -2.79 -8.77
CA LEU A 75 1.46 -3.58 -9.73
C LEU A 75 0.70 -4.86 -10.15
N ALA A 76 0.05 -5.54 -9.20
CA ALA A 76 -0.81 -6.69 -9.49
C ALA A 76 -2.00 -6.30 -10.39
N LEU A 77 -2.63 -5.14 -10.14
CA LEU A 77 -3.68 -4.57 -11.00
C LEU A 77 -3.17 -4.36 -12.44
N TYR A 78 -2.02 -3.71 -12.62
CA TYR A 78 -1.47 -3.43 -13.94
C TYR A 78 -1.07 -4.69 -14.71
N LEU A 79 -0.41 -5.64 -14.04
CA LEU A 79 -0.04 -6.92 -14.67
C LEU A 79 -1.29 -7.70 -15.07
N SER A 80 -2.32 -7.73 -14.22
CA SER A 80 -3.60 -8.37 -14.57
C SER A 80 -4.24 -7.73 -15.81
N ALA A 81 -4.26 -6.39 -15.88
CA ALA A 81 -4.78 -5.66 -17.03
C ALA A 81 -3.95 -5.93 -18.31
N LEU A 82 -2.62 -5.99 -18.19
CA LEU A 82 -1.72 -6.35 -19.29
C LEU A 82 -2.02 -7.76 -19.81
N GLY A 83 -2.16 -8.75 -18.91
CA GLY A 83 -2.55 -10.12 -19.25
C GLY A 83 -3.87 -10.20 -20.02
N PHE A 84 -4.88 -9.42 -19.62
CA PHE A 84 -6.13 -9.30 -20.40
C PHE A 84 -5.89 -8.72 -21.79
N GLY A 85 -5.03 -7.71 -21.90
CA GLY A 85 -4.63 -7.12 -23.19
C GLY A 85 -3.97 -8.14 -24.11
N VAL A 86 -3.04 -8.96 -23.59
CA VAL A 86 -2.36 -10.02 -24.36
C VAL A 86 -3.35 -11.11 -24.78
N LEU A 87 -4.23 -11.54 -23.87
CA LEU A 87 -5.28 -12.52 -24.17
C LEU A 87 -6.24 -12.02 -25.27
N LEU A 88 -6.61 -10.75 -25.23
CA LEU A 88 -7.42 -10.11 -26.27
C LEU A 88 -6.65 -10.02 -27.60
N ALA A 89 -5.36 -9.68 -27.56
CA ALA A 89 -4.51 -9.63 -28.75
C ALA A 89 -4.43 -10.99 -29.46
N GLU A 90 -4.30 -12.09 -28.72
CA GLU A 90 -4.35 -13.44 -29.29
C GLU A 90 -5.69 -13.76 -29.95
N ARG A 91 -6.81 -13.35 -29.34
CA ARG A 91 -8.15 -13.60 -29.88
C ARG A 91 -8.43 -12.78 -31.14
N LEU A 92 -7.97 -11.53 -31.19
CA LEU A 92 -8.11 -10.68 -32.37
C LEU A 92 -7.11 -11.04 -33.46
N GLY A 93 -5.97 -11.64 -33.10
CA GLY A 93 -4.95 -12.13 -34.01
C GLY A 93 -5.34 -13.45 -34.67
N GLY A 94 -5.82 -14.44 -33.93
CA GLY A 94 -6.08 -15.77 -34.50
C GLY A 94 -7.21 -15.82 -35.53
N ASN A 95 -7.03 -16.58 -36.62
CA ASN A 95 -8.13 -17.33 -37.22
C ASN A 95 -8.55 -18.37 -36.18
N LEU A 96 -9.44 -17.99 -35.27
CA LEU A 96 -10.04 -18.88 -34.29
C LEU A 96 -10.69 -20.03 -35.05
N ARG A 97 -10.00 -21.17 -35.18
CA ARG A 97 -10.67 -22.44 -35.48
C ARG A 97 -11.53 -22.74 -34.26
N SER A 98 -12.77 -22.26 -34.30
CA SER A 98 -13.86 -22.58 -33.39
C SER A 98 -13.95 -24.10 -33.29
N GLY A 99 -13.45 -24.69 -32.21
CA GLY A 99 -13.51 -26.13 -32.01
C GLY A 99 -12.52 -26.73 -31.01
N ASP A 100 -11.41 -26.06 -30.68
CA ASP A 100 -10.46 -26.61 -29.70
C ASP A 100 -10.94 -26.37 -28.26
N SER A 101 -11.72 -27.32 -27.74
CA SER A 101 -12.22 -27.35 -26.36
C SER A 101 -11.12 -27.16 -25.31
N GLN A 102 -9.89 -27.60 -25.59
CA GLN A 102 -8.77 -27.50 -24.65
C GLN A 102 -8.18 -26.08 -24.63
N ARG A 103 -8.07 -25.43 -25.79
CA ARG A 103 -7.65 -24.02 -25.83
C ARG A 103 -8.64 -23.12 -25.11
N LEU A 104 -9.94 -23.37 -25.28
CA LEU A 104 -10.98 -22.65 -24.56
C LEU A 104 -10.90 -22.90 -23.04
N ALA A 105 -10.54 -24.12 -22.62
CA ALA A 105 -10.32 -24.44 -21.21
C ALA A 105 -9.14 -23.65 -20.63
N ILE A 106 -8.00 -23.56 -21.33
CA ILE A 106 -6.84 -22.77 -20.92
C ILE A 106 -7.19 -21.28 -20.81
N ASP A 107 -7.85 -20.72 -21.82
CA ASP A 107 -8.29 -19.32 -21.81
C ASP A 107 -9.18 -18.99 -20.60
N ARG A 108 -10.08 -19.90 -20.22
CA ARG A 108 -10.94 -19.75 -19.04
C ARG A 108 -10.15 -19.76 -17.74
N ILE A 109 -9.19 -20.69 -17.60
CA ILE A 109 -8.30 -20.76 -16.43
C ILE A 109 -7.53 -19.45 -16.29
N ILE A 110 -6.86 -19.01 -17.37
CA ILE A 110 -6.08 -17.77 -17.35
C ILE A 110 -6.97 -16.56 -17.04
N THR A 111 -8.17 -16.48 -17.64
CA THR A 111 -9.15 -15.42 -17.34
C THR A 111 -9.48 -15.40 -15.84
N GLY A 112 -9.77 -16.55 -15.23
CA GLY A 112 -10.06 -16.62 -13.80
C GLY A 112 -8.87 -16.18 -12.91
N LEU A 113 -7.64 -16.57 -13.29
CA LEU A 113 -6.45 -16.17 -12.56
C LEU A 113 -6.15 -14.66 -12.69
N LEU A 114 -6.32 -14.09 -13.89
CA LEU A 114 -6.20 -12.64 -14.11
C LEU A 114 -7.30 -11.85 -13.39
N LEU A 115 -8.54 -12.36 -13.34
CA LEU A 115 -9.61 -11.77 -12.53
C LEU A 115 -9.27 -11.81 -11.03
N THR A 116 -8.62 -12.87 -10.56
CA THR A 116 -8.16 -12.98 -9.18
C THR A 116 -7.10 -11.92 -8.87
N GLY A 117 -6.08 -11.78 -9.72
CA GLY A 117 -5.06 -10.73 -9.57
C GLY A 117 -5.65 -9.32 -9.63
N LEU A 118 -6.57 -9.09 -10.57
CA LEU A 118 -7.29 -7.82 -10.72
C LEU A 118 -8.10 -7.48 -9.47
N TRP A 119 -8.86 -8.43 -8.94
CA TRP A 119 -9.67 -8.22 -7.74
C TRP A 119 -8.80 -7.92 -6.52
N VAL A 120 -7.74 -8.70 -6.29
CA VAL A 120 -6.82 -8.47 -5.18
C VAL A 120 -6.12 -7.12 -5.29
N GLY A 121 -5.66 -6.74 -6.48
CA GLY A 121 -4.98 -5.46 -6.70
C GLY A 121 -5.88 -4.24 -6.62
N SER A 122 -7.14 -4.36 -7.07
CA SER A 122 -8.11 -3.25 -7.07
C SER A 122 -8.87 -3.09 -5.75
N ALA A 123 -9.09 -4.17 -4.99
CA ALA A 123 -9.80 -4.15 -3.72
C ALA A 123 -8.83 -4.50 -2.57
N PRO A 124 -7.88 -3.59 -2.24
CA PRO A 124 -6.84 -3.87 -1.27
C PRO A 124 -7.41 -4.14 0.12
N ASP A 125 -6.71 -5.00 0.85
CA ASP A 125 -7.14 -5.50 2.15
C ASP A 125 -5.98 -5.55 3.16
N PRO A 126 -6.20 -5.19 4.44
CA PRO A 126 -7.42 -4.57 4.98
C PRO A 126 -7.67 -3.13 4.46
N PRO A 127 -8.93 -2.64 4.47
CA PRO A 127 -9.25 -1.25 4.12
C PRO A 127 -8.65 -0.24 5.11
N ALA A 128 -8.32 0.94 4.60
CA ALA A 128 -7.58 1.98 5.33
C ALA A 128 -8.33 2.55 6.54
N ASP A 129 -9.66 2.56 6.47
CA ASP A 129 -10.56 3.29 7.37
C ASP A 129 -11.45 2.37 8.21
N GLY A 130 -11.17 1.05 8.21
CA GLY A 130 -11.99 0.07 8.93
C GLY A 130 -13.35 -0.22 8.28
N TRP A 131 -13.62 0.34 7.09
CA TRP A 131 -14.75 -0.08 6.26
C TRP A 131 -14.64 -1.57 5.92
N HIS A 132 -15.76 -2.23 5.61
CA HIS A 132 -15.75 -3.65 5.28
C HIS A 132 -14.98 -3.96 3.98
N GLY A 133 -14.91 -3.03 3.03
CA GLY A 133 -14.25 -3.20 1.74
C GLY A 133 -15.03 -4.08 0.75
N LEU A 134 -14.48 -4.21 -0.45
CA LEU A 134 -14.96 -5.07 -1.55
C LEU A 134 -13.99 -6.22 -1.84
N SER A 135 -13.05 -6.51 -0.94
CA SER A 135 -12.16 -7.67 -1.05
C SER A 135 -12.94 -8.96 -0.78
N PHE A 136 -12.42 -10.11 -1.20
CA PHE A 136 -13.02 -11.41 -0.85
C PHE A 136 -13.04 -11.67 0.67
N GLN A 137 -12.09 -11.08 1.43
CA GLN A 137 -12.06 -11.13 2.90
C GLN A 137 -13.31 -10.47 3.51
N ALA A 138 -13.90 -9.49 2.83
CA ALA A 138 -15.13 -8.83 3.28
C ALA A 138 -16.32 -9.79 3.38
N ILE A 139 -16.31 -10.95 2.71
CA ILE A 139 -17.38 -11.97 2.81
C ILE A 139 -17.54 -12.44 4.27
N GLY A 140 -16.42 -12.65 4.98
CA GLY A 140 -16.42 -13.15 6.36
C GLY A 140 -16.48 -12.06 7.45
N ARG A 141 -16.37 -10.78 7.08
CA ARG A 141 -16.34 -9.68 8.07
C ARG A 141 -17.72 -9.40 8.64
N ALA A 142 -17.80 -9.30 9.98
CA ALA A 142 -19.04 -9.04 10.71
C ALA A 142 -19.79 -7.77 10.24
N GLY A 143 -19.06 -6.70 9.90
CA GLY A 143 -19.64 -5.42 9.46
C GLY A 143 -20.09 -5.34 8.00
N THR A 144 -19.95 -6.39 7.19
CA THR A 144 -20.34 -6.35 5.77
C THR A 144 -21.85 -6.55 5.59
N PRO A 145 -22.55 -5.66 4.87
CA PRO A 145 -23.98 -5.83 4.57
C PRO A 145 -24.27 -7.14 3.83
N GLY A 146 -25.42 -7.77 4.11
CA GLY A 146 -25.78 -9.07 3.53
C GLY A 146 -25.79 -9.08 2.00
N ILE A 147 -26.33 -8.02 1.38
CA ILE A 147 -26.35 -7.88 -0.09
C ILE A 147 -24.93 -7.84 -0.69
N VAL A 148 -24.00 -7.17 -0.01
CA VAL A 148 -22.59 -7.09 -0.43
C VAL A 148 -21.94 -8.46 -0.30
N ARG A 149 -22.16 -9.18 0.82
CA ARG A 149 -21.63 -10.55 0.99
C ARG A 149 -22.10 -11.49 -0.12
N VAL A 150 -23.38 -11.47 -0.46
CA VAL A 150 -23.96 -12.30 -1.53
C VAL A 150 -23.31 -11.95 -2.88
N GLY A 151 -23.17 -10.66 -3.19
CA GLY A 151 -22.52 -10.21 -4.43
C GLY A 151 -21.05 -10.66 -4.52
N LEU A 152 -20.28 -10.49 -3.44
CA LEU A 152 -18.87 -10.91 -3.40
C LEU A 152 -18.73 -12.44 -3.46
N LEU A 153 -19.62 -13.19 -2.79
CA LEU A 153 -19.62 -14.66 -2.86
C LEU A 153 -19.96 -15.17 -4.27
N ALA A 154 -20.92 -14.53 -4.95
CA ALA A 154 -21.26 -14.86 -6.32
C ALA A 154 -20.08 -14.58 -7.27
N LEU A 155 -19.40 -13.45 -7.09
CA LEU A 155 -18.18 -13.11 -7.84
C LEU A 155 -17.06 -14.11 -7.60
N ALA A 156 -16.76 -14.44 -6.34
CA ALA A 156 -15.75 -15.43 -5.96
C ALA A 156 -16.06 -16.80 -6.56
N THR A 157 -17.31 -17.24 -6.46
CA THR A 157 -17.75 -18.53 -7.02
C THR A 157 -17.62 -18.54 -8.54
N GLY A 158 -17.99 -17.45 -9.21
CA GLY A 158 -17.85 -17.31 -10.66
C GLY A 158 -16.39 -17.39 -11.12
N ILE A 159 -15.49 -16.65 -10.46
CA ILE A 159 -14.05 -16.68 -10.74
C ILE A 159 -13.48 -18.07 -10.48
N LEU A 160 -13.85 -18.70 -9.36
CA LEU A 160 -13.40 -20.04 -9.02
C LEU A 160 -13.89 -21.08 -10.04
N ALA A 161 -15.13 -20.95 -10.53
CA ALA A 161 -15.68 -21.82 -11.55
C ALA A 161 -14.94 -21.69 -12.90
N LEU A 162 -14.47 -20.49 -13.26
CA LEU A 162 -13.62 -20.28 -14.45
C LEU A 162 -12.29 -21.04 -14.37
N ILE A 163 -11.81 -21.33 -13.16
CA ILE A 163 -10.55 -22.05 -12.91
C ILE A 163 -10.82 -23.56 -12.75
N ILE A 164 -11.66 -23.93 -11.77
CA ILE A 164 -11.83 -25.32 -11.33
C ILE A 164 -12.52 -26.18 -12.39
N VAL A 165 -13.59 -25.69 -13.02
CA VAL A 165 -14.35 -26.49 -14.00
C VAL A 165 -13.48 -26.95 -15.19
N PRO A 166 -12.74 -26.06 -15.89
CA PRO A 166 -11.83 -26.49 -16.94
C PRO A 166 -10.64 -27.30 -16.41
N MET A 167 -10.10 -27.00 -15.22
CA MET A 167 -9.05 -27.81 -14.61
C MET A 167 -9.51 -29.24 -14.35
N PHE A 168 -10.74 -29.44 -13.86
CA PHE A 168 -11.27 -30.78 -13.61
C PHE A 168 -11.48 -31.58 -14.91
N ARG A 169 -11.97 -30.93 -15.97
CA ARG A 169 -12.26 -31.58 -17.26
C ARG A 169 -11.02 -31.85 -18.10
N HIS A 170 -10.05 -30.93 -18.12
CA HIS A 170 -8.93 -30.95 -19.06
C HIS A 170 -7.56 -30.81 -18.39
N GLY A 171 -7.48 -30.60 -17.07
CA GLY A 171 -6.24 -30.26 -16.37
C GLY A 171 -5.13 -31.30 -16.52
N ARG A 172 -5.46 -32.59 -16.51
CA ARG A 172 -4.47 -33.66 -16.69
C ARG A 172 -3.80 -33.61 -18.07
N GLU A 173 -4.58 -33.32 -19.10
CA GLU A 173 -4.10 -33.22 -20.48
C GLU A 173 -3.33 -31.91 -20.71
N ILE A 174 -3.82 -30.79 -20.17
CA ILE A 174 -3.12 -29.51 -20.18
C ILE A 174 -1.75 -29.66 -19.51
N TYR A 175 -1.69 -30.25 -18.31
CA TYR A 175 -0.46 -30.45 -17.56
C TYR A 175 0.56 -31.31 -18.32
N ARG A 176 0.11 -32.36 -19.01
CA ARG A 176 1.00 -33.24 -19.81
C ARG A 176 1.65 -32.50 -20.99
N ARG A 177 0.97 -31.51 -21.57
CA ARG A 177 1.50 -30.70 -22.69
C ARG A 177 2.51 -29.65 -22.27
N LEU A 178 2.46 -29.19 -21.02
CA LEU A 178 3.44 -28.25 -20.50
C LEU A 178 4.83 -28.90 -20.44
N THR A 179 5.85 -28.14 -20.82
CA THR A 179 7.25 -28.52 -20.60
C THR A 179 7.53 -28.59 -19.08
N PRO A 180 8.57 -29.33 -18.65
CA PRO A 180 8.92 -29.41 -17.23
C PRO A 180 9.08 -28.04 -16.56
N ALA A 181 9.64 -27.06 -17.28
CA ALA A 181 9.81 -25.70 -16.78
C ALA A 181 8.46 -24.99 -16.58
N TRP A 182 7.54 -25.03 -17.55
CA TRP A 182 6.21 -24.44 -17.40
C TRP A 182 5.35 -25.15 -16.34
N ARG A 183 5.55 -26.46 -16.11
CA ARG A 183 4.91 -27.17 -14.98
C ARG A 183 5.37 -26.60 -13.64
N ALA A 184 6.68 -26.43 -13.46
CA ALA A 184 7.24 -25.86 -12.24
C ALA A 184 6.74 -24.42 -12.01
N LEU A 185 6.78 -23.57 -13.05
CA LEU A 185 6.26 -22.20 -12.99
C LEU A 185 4.75 -22.16 -12.66
N SER A 186 3.95 -23.08 -13.21
CA SER A 186 2.51 -23.15 -12.90
C SER A 186 2.24 -23.51 -11.44
N VAL A 187 3.04 -24.42 -10.86
CA VAL A 187 2.96 -24.76 -9.44
C VAL A 187 3.38 -23.58 -8.55
N ILE A 188 4.45 -22.88 -8.93
CA ILE A 188 4.91 -21.67 -8.23
C ILE A 188 3.82 -20.59 -8.27
N ALA A 189 3.24 -20.31 -9.45
CA ALA A 189 2.17 -19.31 -9.58
C ALA A 189 0.94 -19.69 -8.74
N ALA A 190 0.53 -20.96 -8.75
CA ALA A 190 -0.58 -21.43 -7.92
C ALA A 190 -0.30 -21.25 -6.42
N PHE A 191 0.90 -21.63 -5.96
CA PHE A 191 1.32 -21.40 -4.56
C PHE A 191 1.31 -19.91 -4.22
N CYS A 192 1.89 -19.07 -5.07
CA CYS A 192 1.95 -17.63 -4.87
C CYS A 192 0.56 -16.96 -4.79
N ILE A 193 -0.37 -17.36 -5.66
CA ILE A 193 -1.76 -16.88 -5.62
C ILE A 193 -2.45 -17.34 -4.33
N LEU A 194 -2.32 -18.63 -3.99
CA LEU A 194 -2.87 -19.17 -2.75
C LEU A 194 -2.32 -18.43 -1.53
N TRP A 195 -1.01 -18.19 -1.49
CA TRP A 195 -0.38 -17.44 -0.40
C TRP A 195 -0.94 -16.02 -0.28
N ARG A 196 -1.12 -15.29 -1.39
CA ARG A 196 -1.74 -13.95 -1.35
C ARG A 196 -3.19 -14.00 -0.86
N VAL A 197 -3.96 -14.99 -1.31
CA VAL A 197 -5.39 -15.10 -1.02
C VAL A 197 -5.62 -15.55 0.43
N THR A 198 -4.86 -16.50 0.94
CA THR A 198 -5.01 -16.99 2.32
C THR A 198 -4.33 -16.09 3.33
N GLY A 199 -3.23 -15.43 2.96
CA GLY A 199 -2.42 -14.61 3.87
C GLY A 199 -1.76 -15.40 4.99
N LEU A 200 -1.61 -16.73 4.87
CA LEU A 200 -1.08 -17.58 5.93
C LEU A 200 0.00 -18.53 5.38
N PRO A 201 1.26 -18.47 5.88
CA PRO A 201 1.79 -17.56 6.91
C PRO A 201 2.10 -16.16 6.35
N ASP A 202 1.97 -15.10 7.14
CA ASP A 202 2.37 -13.73 6.77
C ASP A 202 3.50 -13.25 7.71
N PRO A 203 4.77 -13.64 7.43
CA PRO A 203 5.89 -13.25 8.27
C PRO A 203 6.19 -11.75 8.14
N GLU A 204 6.81 -11.14 9.16
CA GLU A 204 7.25 -9.75 9.04
C GLU A 204 8.24 -9.58 7.87
N PRO A 205 8.19 -8.43 7.14
CA PRO A 205 7.21 -7.36 7.27
C PRO A 205 5.80 -7.80 6.82
N TRP A 206 4.78 -7.56 7.65
CA TRP A 206 3.43 -8.06 7.38
C TRP A 206 2.86 -7.55 6.06
N GLY A 207 2.24 -8.45 5.31
CA GLY A 207 1.62 -8.18 4.03
C GLY A 207 2.62 -7.99 2.88
N TYR A 208 3.93 -8.00 3.15
CA TYR A 208 4.97 -7.77 2.15
C TYR A 208 5.14 -8.96 1.22
N TRP A 209 5.42 -10.13 1.79
CA TRP A 209 5.71 -11.35 1.03
C TRP A 209 4.50 -11.86 0.22
N PRO A 210 3.27 -11.90 0.77
CA PRO A 210 2.11 -12.32 0.00
C PRO A 210 1.84 -11.39 -1.19
N ARG A 211 2.11 -10.08 -1.07
CA ARG A 211 1.95 -9.12 -2.18
C ARG A 211 2.98 -9.34 -3.30
N TRP A 212 4.25 -9.56 -2.95
CA TRP A 212 5.27 -9.96 -3.93
C TRP A 212 4.95 -11.30 -4.60
N ALA A 213 4.39 -12.25 -3.85
CA ALA A 213 3.95 -13.51 -4.41
C ALA A 213 2.91 -13.29 -5.52
N MET A 214 1.92 -12.42 -5.30
CA MET A 214 0.95 -12.06 -6.33
C MET A 214 1.61 -11.46 -7.58
N VAL A 215 2.56 -10.54 -7.41
CA VAL A 215 3.33 -9.95 -8.53
C VAL A 215 4.04 -11.05 -9.32
N ILE A 216 4.74 -11.97 -8.65
CA ILE A 216 5.42 -13.10 -9.29
C ILE A 216 4.43 -13.97 -10.07
N ALA A 217 3.27 -14.29 -9.49
CA ALA A 217 2.26 -15.09 -10.16
C ALA A 217 1.73 -14.42 -11.43
N MET A 218 1.44 -13.11 -11.39
CA MET A 218 0.97 -12.37 -12.56
C MET A 218 2.05 -12.30 -13.64
N VAL A 219 3.32 -12.12 -13.26
CA VAL A 219 4.44 -12.17 -14.21
C VAL A 219 4.57 -13.53 -14.89
N ILE A 220 4.40 -14.63 -14.14
CA ILE A 220 4.40 -15.98 -14.72
C ILE A 220 3.25 -16.13 -15.74
N LEU A 221 2.06 -15.62 -15.43
CA LEU A 221 0.91 -15.67 -16.35
C LEU A 221 1.16 -14.83 -17.61
N ASP A 222 1.61 -13.59 -17.46
CA ASP A 222 1.86 -12.69 -18.58
C ASP A 222 2.96 -13.23 -19.50
N THR A 223 4.05 -13.75 -18.93
CA THR A 223 5.10 -14.39 -19.72
C THR A 223 4.63 -15.66 -20.41
N SER A 224 3.72 -16.43 -19.81
CA SER A 224 3.11 -17.59 -20.47
C SER A 224 2.25 -17.18 -21.67
N LEU A 225 1.47 -16.10 -21.54
CA LEU A 225 0.65 -15.53 -22.60
C LEU A 225 1.50 -14.94 -23.73
N LEU A 226 2.57 -14.23 -23.39
CA LEU A 226 3.51 -13.69 -24.38
C LEU A 226 4.23 -14.79 -25.15
N SER A 227 4.64 -15.87 -24.46
CA SER A 227 5.27 -17.03 -25.09
C SER A 227 4.31 -17.74 -26.04
N ARG A 228 3.04 -17.88 -25.63
CA ARG A 228 1.96 -18.42 -26.46
C ARG A 228 1.71 -17.54 -27.70
N LEU A 229 1.56 -16.22 -27.52
CA LEU A 229 1.38 -15.27 -28.61
C LEU A 229 2.54 -15.33 -29.61
N ALA A 230 3.78 -15.35 -29.12
CA ALA A 230 4.98 -15.46 -29.95
C ALA A 230 5.02 -16.76 -30.77
N SER A 231 4.58 -17.88 -30.17
CA SER A 231 4.53 -19.18 -30.86
C SER A 231 3.44 -19.28 -31.93
N THR A 232 2.32 -18.57 -31.76
CA THR A 232 1.20 -18.60 -32.71
C THR A 232 1.41 -17.71 -33.94
N GLY A 233 2.35 -16.76 -33.87
CA GLY A 233 2.58 -15.75 -34.89
C GLY A 233 1.49 -14.67 -34.92
N VAL A 234 1.86 -13.42 -35.19
CA VAL A 234 0.91 -12.34 -35.43
C VAL A 234 0.54 -12.37 -36.92
N PRO A 235 -0.74 -12.44 -37.31
CA PRO A 235 -1.11 -12.46 -38.72
C PRO A 235 -0.62 -11.20 -39.41
N THR A 236 0.27 -11.39 -40.38
CA THR A 236 0.84 -10.36 -41.24
C THR A 236 -0.12 -9.94 -42.36
N ASP A 237 -1.28 -10.55 -42.44
CA ASP A 237 -2.17 -10.46 -43.60
C ASP A 237 -3.19 -9.32 -43.44
N ALA A 238 -3.24 -8.70 -42.26
CA ALA A 238 -4.11 -7.57 -41.97
C ALA A 238 -3.56 -6.26 -42.55
N THR A 239 -4.43 -5.47 -43.19
CA THR A 239 -4.12 -4.11 -43.66
C THR A 239 -3.64 -3.22 -42.52
N PHE A 240 -2.83 -2.20 -42.83
CA PHE A 240 -2.33 -1.23 -41.85
C PHE A 240 -3.45 -0.67 -40.95
N GLY A 241 -4.58 -0.26 -41.55
CA GLY A 241 -5.75 0.23 -40.81
C GLY A 241 -6.34 -0.78 -39.81
N ARG A 242 -6.46 -2.07 -40.19
CA ARG A 242 -6.94 -3.12 -39.28
C ARG A 242 -5.96 -3.39 -38.14
N ARG A 243 -4.65 -3.32 -38.39
CA ARG A 243 -3.63 -3.48 -37.34
C ARG A 243 -3.68 -2.32 -36.34
N THR A 244 -3.81 -1.09 -36.82
CA THR A 244 -3.94 0.11 -35.97
C THR A 244 -5.22 0.06 -35.14
N LEU A 245 -6.35 -0.30 -35.74
CA LEU A 245 -7.62 -0.46 -35.02
C LEU A 245 -7.53 -1.51 -33.90
N ARG A 246 -6.96 -2.69 -34.19
CA ARG A 246 -6.78 -3.75 -33.19
C ARG A 246 -5.94 -3.28 -32.00
N LYS A 247 -4.80 -2.63 -32.26
CA LYS A 247 -3.96 -2.05 -31.21
C LYS A 247 -4.73 -1.01 -30.38
N GLY A 248 -5.51 -0.15 -31.03
CA GLY A 248 -6.37 0.83 -30.36
C GLY A 248 -7.41 0.17 -29.44
N VAL A 249 -8.11 -0.86 -29.93
CA VAL A 249 -9.09 -1.61 -29.13
C VAL A 249 -8.44 -2.28 -27.92
N ILE A 250 -7.28 -2.92 -28.09
CA ILE A 250 -6.53 -3.54 -26.98
C ILE A 250 -6.11 -2.48 -25.96
N GLY A 251 -5.53 -1.37 -26.42
CA GLY A 251 -5.11 -0.27 -25.54
C GLY A 251 -6.28 0.33 -24.75
N LEU A 252 -7.42 0.57 -25.40
CA LEU A 252 -8.64 1.05 -24.73
C LEU A 252 -9.20 0.04 -23.73
N ALA A 253 -9.16 -1.26 -24.03
CA ALA A 253 -9.59 -2.30 -23.11
C ALA A 253 -8.71 -2.35 -21.86
N VAL A 254 -7.38 -2.31 -22.02
CA VAL A 254 -6.42 -2.26 -20.89
C VAL A 254 -6.65 -1.00 -20.06
N LEU A 255 -6.78 0.17 -20.70
CA LEU A 255 -7.06 1.43 -20.01
C LEU A 255 -8.39 1.37 -19.24
N GLY A 256 -9.44 0.81 -19.84
CA GLY A 256 -10.74 0.64 -19.19
C GLY A 256 -10.68 -0.25 -17.96
N ILE A 257 -9.92 -1.36 -18.02
CA ILE A 257 -9.71 -2.26 -16.87
C ILE A 257 -8.94 -1.52 -15.76
N ILE A 258 -7.87 -0.80 -16.10
CA ILE A 258 -7.09 -0.02 -15.13
C ILE A 258 -7.97 1.05 -14.47
N GLN A 259 -8.76 1.79 -15.25
CA GLN A 259 -9.65 2.82 -14.73
C GLN A 259 -10.73 2.26 -13.81
N ALA A 260 -11.33 1.11 -14.16
CA ALA A 260 -12.28 0.41 -13.30
C ALA A 260 -11.60 -0.06 -12.00
N GLY A 261 -10.40 -0.63 -12.10
CA GLY A 261 -9.60 -1.04 -10.94
C GLY A 261 -9.26 0.12 -10.03
N PHE A 262 -8.88 1.27 -10.59
CA PHE A 262 -8.62 2.49 -9.82
C PHE A 262 -9.85 3.04 -9.13
N TYR A 263 -11.03 2.95 -9.76
CA TYR A 263 -12.27 3.37 -9.11
C TYR A 263 -12.56 2.50 -7.88
N VAL A 264 -12.45 1.18 -7.99
CA VAL A 264 -12.61 0.27 -6.84
C VAL A 264 -11.54 0.54 -5.77
N HIS A 265 -10.31 0.80 -6.19
CA HIS A 265 -9.22 1.15 -5.29
C HIS A 265 -9.50 2.46 -4.54
N TRP A 266 -9.98 3.49 -5.23
CA TRP A 266 -10.37 4.77 -4.62
C TRP A 266 -11.50 4.61 -3.61
N LEU A 267 -12.45 3.69 -3.81
CA LEU A 267 -13.45 3.37 -2.80
C LEU A 267 -12.81 2.82 -1.50
N HIS A 268 -11.71 2.08 -1.59
CA HIS A 268 -10.99 1.58 -0.41
C HIS A 268 -10.08 2.66 0.22
N TRP A 269 -9.58 3.58 -0.60
CA TRP A 269 -8.60 4.62 -0.24
C TRP A 269 -9.05 6.02 -0.68
N PRO A 270 -10.16 6.54 -0.12
CA PRO A 270 -10.73 7.81 -0.57
C PRO A 270 -9.89 9.02 -0.13
N ILE A 271 -9.15 8.88 0.97
CA ILE A 271 -8.25 9.90 1.50
C ILE A 271 -6.84 9.30 1.57
N PRO A 272 -5.80 9.99 1.05
CA PRO A 272 -4.44 9.47 1.11
C PRO A 272 -3.98 9.24 2.55
N ARG A 273 -3.32 8.10 2.78
CA ARG A 273 -2.75 7.70 4.08
C ARG A 273 -3.75 7.76 5.24
N LEU A 274 -5.03 7.53 4.97
CA LEU A 274 -6.04 7.38 6.02
C LEU A 274 -5.74 6.14 6.86
N LYS A 275 -5.82 6.26 8.19
CA LYS A 275 -5.60 5.17 9.14
C LYS A 275 -6.55 5.30 10.30
N VAL A 276 -7.07 4.15 10.74
CA VAL A 276 -7.73 4.03 12.03
C VAL A 276 -6.66 3.97 13.12
N ILE A 277 -6.69 4.92 14.06
CA ILE A 277 -5.84 4.89 15.25
C ILE A 277 -6.58 4.20 16.40
N VAL A 278 -7.83 4.61 16.63
CA VAL A 278 -8.76 3.96 17.55
C VAL A 278 -10.11 3.81 16.83
N PRO A 279 -10.59 2.58 16.58
CA PRO A 279 -11.83 2.34 15.83
C PRO A 279 -13.02 3.14 16.38
N GLY A 280 -13.70 3.89 15.51
CA GLY A 280 -14.85 4.71 15.88
C GLY A 280 -14.54 5.97 16.69
N GLN A 281 -13.27 6.24 17.02
CA GLN A 281 -12.89 7.37 17.86
C GLN A 281 -11.89 8.31 17.18
N LEU A 282 -10.77 7.78 16.68
CA LEU A 282 -9.65 8.57 16.19
C LEU A 282 -9.09 8.00 14.90
N TYR A 283 -9.03 8.85 13.89
CA TYR A 283 -8.55 8.56 12.54
C TYR A 283 -7.47 9.57 12.18
N ALA A 284 -6.44 9.12 11.47
CA ALA A 284 -5.35 9.96 10.98
C ALA A 284 -5.34 9.96 9.45
N SER A 285 -5.08 11.09 8.80
CA SER A 285 -4.99 11.12 7.33
C SER A 285 -4.06 12.21 6.80
N ALA A 286 -3.75 12.14 5.50
CA ALA A 286 -3.22 13.29 4.79
C ALA A 286 -4.35 14.31 4.57
N MET A 287 -4.03 15.45 3.94
CA MET A 287 -5.03 16.45 3.61
C MET A 287 -6.14 15.81 2.78
N PRO A 288 -7.40 15.84 3.26
CA PRO A 288 -8.46 15.11 2.59
C PRO A 288 -8.93 15.86 1.33
N PRO A 289 -8.90 15.21 0.15
CA PRO A 289 -9.53 15.76 -1.04
C PRO A 289 -11.05 15.89 -0.80
N PRO A 290 -11.75 16.86 -1.44
CA PRO A 290 -13.17 17.10 -1.18
C PRO A 290 -14.07 15.86 -1.33
N ASP A 291 -13.92 15.12 -2.43
CA ASP A 291 -14.69 13.90 -2.69
C ASP A 291 -14.33 12.77 -1.71
N GLY A 292 -13.05 12.70 -1.34
CA GLY A 292 -12.55 11.76 -0.35
C GLY A 292 -13.11 12.02 1.05
N LEU A 293 -13.15 13.30 1.45
CA LEU A 293 -13.75 13.74 2.71
C LEU A 293 -15.23 13.44 2.76
N ALA A 294 -15.96 13.72 1.68
CA ALA A 294 -17.39 13.44 1.58
C ALA A 294 -17.69 11.94 1.71
N LEU A 295 -16.92 11.09 1.00
CA LEU A 295 -17.08 9.64 1.08
C LEU A 295 -16.72 9.10 2.47
N ALA A 296 -15.60 9.53 3.05
CA ALA A 296 -15.21 9.10 4.40
C ALA A 296 -16.20 9.58 5.48
N TYR A 297 -16.72 10.81 5.35
CA TYR A 297 -17.77 11.34 6.22
C TYR A 297 -19.06 10.53 6.11
N SER A 298 -19.47 10.13 4.90
CA SER A 298 -20.66 9.27 4.72
C SER A 298 -20.55 7.91 5.42
N ARG A 299 -19.32 7.43 5.67
CA ARG A 299 -19.05 6.14 6.31
C ARG A 299 -18.93 6.25 7.82
N HIS A 300 -18.23 7.29 8.30
CA HIS A 300 -17.80 7.38 9.70
C HIS A 300 -18.49 8.52 10.46
N GLY A 301 -19.00 9.54 9.77
CA GLY A 301 -19.69 10.67 10.40
C GLY A 301 -18.79 11.50 11.33
N PHE A 302 -17.60 11.90 10.86
CA PHE A 302 -16.64 12.69 11.65
C PHE A 302 -17.31 13.92 12.30
N LYS A 303 -17.15 14.06 13.62
CA LYS A 303 -17.65 15.21 14.38
C LYS A 303 -16.60 16.30 14.58
N THR A 304 -15.32 15.93 14.51
CA THR A 304 -14.20 16.85 14.68
C THR A 304 -13.11 16.61 13.65
N ILE A 305 -12.57 17.70 13.10
CA ILE A 305 -11.35 17.69 12.29
C ILE A 305 -10.27 18.49 13.01
N ILE A 306 -9.08 17.90 13.14
CA ILE A 306 -7.89 18.53 13.70
C ILE A 306 -6.85 18.69 12.58
N ASN A 307 -6.66 19.92 12.10
CA ASN A 307 -5.62 20.27 11.13
C ASN A 307 -4.35 20.72 11.86
N LEU A 308 -3.30 19.90 11.80
CA LEU A 308 -2.00 20.18 12.41
C LEU A 308 -1.10 21.07 11.52
N PHE A 309 -1.54 21.41 10.31
CA PHE A 309 -0.83 22.34 9.43
C PHE A 309 -1.26 23.78 9.68
N ASN A 310 -0.28 24.70 9.73
CA ASN A 310 -0.57 26.13 9.78
C ASN A 310 -0.86 26.66 8.37
N GLU A 311 -2.15 26.75 8.04
CA GLU A 311 -2.68 27.18 6.74
C GLU A 311 -2.56 28.69 6.49
N ASP A 312 -2.05 29.46 7.44
CA ASP A 312 -1.82 30.91 7.30
C ASP A 312 -0.44 31.23 6.67
N THR A 313 0.22 30.22 6.10
CA THR A 313 1.53 30.33 5.45
C THR A 313 1.40 30.28 3.92
N PRO A 314 2.39 30.77 3.15
CA PRO A 314 2.40 30.62 1.69
C PRO A 314 2.31 29.17 1.21
N GLN A 315 2.64 28.22 2.10
CA GLN A 315 2.59 26.78 1.83
C GLN A 315 1.19 26.18 1.99
N ARG A 316 0.16 26.97 2.34
CA ARG A 316 -1.25 26.54 2.49
C ARG A 316 -1.70 25.51 1.45
N HIS A 317 -2.42 24.48 1.88
CA HIS A 317 -2.93 23.47 0.96
C HIS A 317 -4.05 24.02 0.07
N ARG A 318 -4.06 23.64 -1.21
CA ARG A 318 -5.09 24.02 -2.18
C ARG A 318 -6.51 23.67 -1.72
N ASP A 319 -6.68 22.52 -1.10
CA ASP A 319 -8.00 21.97 -0.73
C ASP A 319 -8.51 22.46 0.64
N TYR A 320 -7.72 23.21 1.41
CA TYR A 320 -8.15 23.70 2.73
C TYR A 320 -9.42 24.59 2.71
N PRO A 321 -9.62 25.51 1.75
CA PRO A 321 -10.89 26.23 1.64
C PRO A 321 -12.11 25.29 1.52
N ALA A 322 -11.97 24.21 0.76
CA ALA A 322 -13.05 23.24 0.54
C ALA A 322 -13.30 22.40 1.80
N GLU A 323 -12.24 21.96 2.49
CA GLU A 323 -12.37 21.26 3.78
C GLU A 323 -13.07 22.14 4.83
N ARG A 324 -12.68 23.41 4.94
CA ARG A 324 -13.29 24.35 5.90
C ARG A 324 -14.77 24.55 5.61
N ALA A 325 -15.13 24.78 4.36
CA ALA A 325 -16.52 24.94 3.93
C ALA A 325 -17.32 23.64 4.18
N PHE A 326 -16.70 22.48 3.97
CA PHE A 326 -17.31 21.19 4.27
C PHE A 326 -17.58 21.03 5.77
N ALA A 327 -16.61 21.38 6.62
CA ALA A 327 -16.76 21.31 8.07
C ALA A 327 -17.88 22.23 8.58
N GLU A 328 -17.92 23.47 8.10
CA GLU A 328 -18.97 24.44 8.44
C GLU A 328 -20.36 23.94 8.01
N LYS A 329 -20.48 23.46 6.77
CA LYS A 329 -21.75 22.94 6.21
C LYS A 329 -22.31 21.77 7.02
N HIS A 330 -21.46 20.91 7.58
CA HIS A 330 -21.87 19.70 8.29
C HIS A 330 -21.80 19.84 9.82
N GLY A 331 -21.53 21.06 10.34
CA GLY A 331 -21.42 21.30 11.78
C GLY A 331 -20.25 20.55 12.44
N ILE A 332 -19.20 20.26 11.68
CA ILE A 332 -18.01 19.57 12.18
C ILE A 332 -17.14 20.57 12.93
N ARG A 333 -16.77 20.25 14.16
CA ARG A 333 -15.84 21.05 14.96
C ARG A 333 -14.47 21.07 14.27
N TYR A 334 -13.95 22.24 13.98
CA TYR A 334 -12.67 22.39 13.29
C TYR A 334 -11.61 23.02 14.20
N ILE A 335 -10.56 22.28 14.53
CA ILE A 335 -9.42 22.74 15.34
C ILE A 335 -8.22 22.81 14.40
N ARG A 336 -7.54 23.96 14.34
CA ARG A 336 -6.39 24.14 13.46
C ARG A 336 -5.20 24.71 14.20
N ALA A 337 -4.01 24.41 13.70
CA ALA A 337 -2.80 25.14 14.04
C ALA A 337 -2.84 26.53 13.38
N ASP A 338 -2.40 27.55 14.11
CA ASP A 338 -2.21 28.93 13.69
C ASP A 338 -0.88 29.46 14.25
N ALA A 339 -0.51 30.69 13.88
CA ALA A 339 0.75 31.29 14.33
C ALA A 339 0.88 31.40 15.86
N SER A 340 -0.24 31.44 16.60
CA SER A 340 -0.27 31.55 18.06
C SER A 340 -0.36 30.21 18.79
N SER A 341 -0.61 29.12 18.08
CA SER A 341 -0.86 27.78 18.64
C SER A 341 0.25 26.81 18.29
N GLN A 342 1.45 27.13 18.78
CA GLN A 342 2.62 26.24 18.66
C GLN A 342 3.02 25.63 20.00
N GLY A 343 3.69 24.48 19.92
CA GLY A 343 4.26 23.79 21.09
C GLY A 343 3.23 23.05 21.94
N GLU A 344 3.57 22.90 23.23
CA GLU A 344 2.86 22.07 24.20
C GLU A 344 1.36 22.42 24.34
N ALA A 345 1.01 23.71 24.39
CA ALA A 345 -0.36 24.15 24.62
C ALA A 345 -1.32 23.69 23.51
N PHE A 346 -0.87 23.71 22.25
CA PHE A 346 -1.67 23.22 21.13
C PHE A 346 -1.81 21.69 21.13
N VAL A 347 -0.74 20.98 21.47
CA VAL A 347 -0.78 19.52 21.66
C VAL A 347 -1.78 19.16 22.75
N ARG A 348 -1.72 19.83 23.91
CA ARG A 348 -2.68 19.62 25.01
C ARG A 348 -4.13 19.83 24.57
N LYS A 349 -4.42 20.97 23.93
CA LYS A 349 -5.77 21.29 23.41
C LYS A 349 -6.30 20.24 22.44
N THR A 350 -5.45 19.74 21.54
CA THR A 350 -5.84 18.75 20.54
C THR A 350 -6.02 17.36 21.15
N LEU A 351 -5.20 16.98 22.13
CA LEU A 351 -5.39 15.75 22.90
C LEU A 351 -6.68 15.78 23.72
N GLU A 352 -6.99 16.89 24.39
CA GLU A 352 -8.26 17.07 25.11
C GLU A 352 -9.47 16.88 24.18
N ALA A 353 -9.43 17.51 23.00
CA ALA A 353 -10.48 17.32 22.00
C ALA A 353 -10.59 15.87 21.52
N ALA A 354 -9.46 15.17 21.38
CA ALA A 354 -9.41 13.76 20.99
C ALA A 354 -9.85 12.79 22.09
N ARG A 355 -9.84 13.20 23.36
CA ARG A 355 -10.29 12.39 24.51
C ARG A 355 -11.79 12.51 24.78
N ASP A 356 -12.40 13.64 24.43
CA ASP A 356 -13.80 13.91 24.69
C ASP A 356 -14.72 13.12 23.73
N PRO A 357 -15.57 12.19 24.26
CA PRO A 357 -16.45 11.36 23.43
C PRO A 357 -17.47 12.14 22.59
N ASN A 358 -17.79 13.39 22.98
CA ASN A 358 -18.68 14.24 22.18
C ASN A 358 -18.07 14.65 20.85
N ASN A 359 -16.73 14.65 20.76
CA ASN A 359 -15.97 15.00 19.57
C ASN A 359 -15.73 13.79 18.64
N TRP A 360 -16.07 12.57 19.06
CA TRP A 360 -15.83 11.35 18.27
C TRP A 360 -16.90 11.09 17.21
N PRO A 361 -16.51 10.67 15.99
CA PRO A 361 -15.14 10.39 15.55
C PRO A 361 -14.32 11.63 15.18
N VAL A 362 -13.03 11.62 15.50
CA VAL A 362 -12.05 12.68 15.22
C VAL A 362 -11.18 12.30 14.03
N LEU A 363 -11.02 13.20 13.06
CA LEU A 363 -10.05 13.09 11.97
C LEU A 363 -8.90 14.07 12.21
N VAL A 364 -7.71 13.56 12.51
CA VAL A 364 -6.48 14.35 12.61
C VAL A 364 -5.67 14.27 11.32
N HIS A 365 -5.23 15.40 10.79
CA HIS A 365 -4.45 15.42 9.56
C HIS A 365 -3.41 16.55 9.54
N CYS A 366 -2.50 16.45 8.57
CA CYS A 366 -1.66 17.55 8.12
C CYS A 366 -1.62 17.46 6.58
N HIS A 367 -0.63 18.03 5.90
CA HIS A 367 -0.54 17.87 4.44
C HIS A 367 -0.37 16.43 4.01
N GLY A 368 0.71 15.80 4.45
CA GLY A 368 1.11 14.50 3.94
C GLY A 368 0.74 13.31 4.82
N ASN A 369 0.38 13.51 6.09
CA ASN A 369 0.44 12.43 7.10
C ASN A 369 1.79 11.72 7.10
N MET A 370 2.86 12.49 7.17
CA MET A 370 4.22 11.95 7.23
C MET A 370 4.90 12.48 8.48
N ASP A 371 4.90 13.79 8.69
CA ASP A 371 5.66 14.41 9.78
C ASP A 371 4.80 14.65 11.04
N ARG A 372 3.93 15.67 10.99
CA ARG A 372 3.19 16.16 12.17
C ARG A 372 2.12 15.21 12.66
N THR A 373 1.36 14.59 11.77
CA THR A 373 0.27 13.69 12.17
C THR A 373 0.81 12.42 12.81
N PRO A 374 1.82 11.72 12.26
CA PRO A 374 2.40 10.57 12.95
C PRO A 374 3.09 10.95 14.26
N ALA A 375 3.72 12.13 14.34
CA ALA A 375 4.28 12.64 15.59
C ALA A 375 3.20 12.89 16.66
N TRP A 376 2.11 13.57 16.29
CA TRP A 376 0.98 13.81 17.20
C TRP A 376 0.31 12.50 17.64
N VAL A 377 0.13 11.55 16.71
CA VAL A 377 -0.38 10.21 17.04
C VAL A 377 0.58 9.48 17.98
N GLY A 378 1.89 9.64 17.81
CA GLY A 378 2.88 9.08 18.72
C GLY A 378 2.78 9.65 20.14
N ILE A 379 2.57 10.96 20.28
CA ILE A 379 2.30 11.58 21.58
C ILE A 379 1.03 11.00 22.22
N TYR A 380 -0.07 10.91 21.46
CA TYR A 380 -1.31 10.30 21.93
C TYR A 380 -1.10 8.83 22.37
N ARG A 381 -0.37 8.03 21.57
CA ARG A 381 -0.06 6.62 21.91
C ARG A 381 0.81 6.51 23.15
N PHE A 382 1.76 7.41 23.33
CA PHE A 382 2.58 7.47 24.53
C PHE A 382 1.68 7.73 25.72
N ILE A 383 0.98 8.87 25.75
CA ILE A 383 0.25 9.34 26.94
C ILE A 383 -0.99 8.48 27.23
N ASP A 384 -1.84 8.24 26.22
CA ASP A 384 -3.16 7.65 26.41
C ASP A 384 -3.18 6.12 26.27
N GLN A 385 -2.26 5.54 25.50
CA GLN A 385 -2.24 4.09 25.24
C GLN A 385 -1.07 3.37 25.91
N GLY A 386 -0.17 4.09 26.57
CA GLY A 386 0.96 3.49 27.28
C GLY A 386 1.99 2.83 26.38
N TRP A 387 2.05 3.17 25.08
CA TRP A 387 3.06 2.61 24.17
C TRP A 387 4.47 3.03 24.60
N SER A 388 5.44 2.16 24.34
CA SER A 388 6.86 2.52 24.50
C SER A 388 7.30 3.47 23.40
N MET A 389 8.31 4.30 23.68
CA MET A 389 8.87 5.20 22.68
C MET A 389 9.44 4.44 21.48
N ARG A 390 10.07 3.27 21.72
CA ARG A 390 10.54 2.36 20.66
C ARG A 390 9.41 1.97 19.71
N ASP A 391 8.27 1.52 20.23
CA ASP A 391 7.14 1.08 19.42
C ASP A 391 6.51 2.24 18.63
N ILE A 392 6.50 3.44 19.21
CA ILE A 392 6.04 4.66 18.55
C ILE A 392 6.94 5.01 17.37
N LEU A 393 8.26 5.05 17.57
CA LEU A 393 9.21 5.39 16.50
C LEU A 393 9.19 4.34 15.40
N ALA A 394 9.15 3.04 15.76
CA ALA A 394 8.99 1.96 14.78
C ALA A 394 7.66 2.08 14.01
N ALA A 395 6.55 2.45 14.67
CA ALA A 395 5.28 2.68 13.98
C ALA A 395 5.33 3.87 13.01
N ILE A 396 6.02 4.96 13.39
CA ILE A 396 6.24 6.13 12.53
C ILE A 396 7.08 5.75 11.31
N GLU A 397 8.16 4.99 11.52
CA GLU A 397 9.02 4.48 10.44
C GLU A 397 8.24 3.62 9.47
N ARG A 398 7.52 2.61 9.96
CA ARG A 398 6.70 1.71 9.14
C ARG A 398 5.66 2.47 8.32
N HIS A 399 5.08 3.53 8.88
CA HIS A 399 4.09 4.35 8.18
C HIS A 399 4.71 5.25 7.11
N ARG A 400 5.86 5.88 7.43
CA ARG A 400 6.55 6.81 6.54
C ARG A 400 7.34 6.09 5.45
N GLY A 401 7.89 4.92 5.73
CA GLY A 401 8.93 4.30 4.91
C GLY A 401 10.32 4.92 5.10
N TYR A 402 10.49 5.79 6.10
CA TYR A 402 11.73 6.52 6.40
C TYR A 402 11.84 6.75 7.91
N ARG A 403 13.05 7.12 8.37
CA ARG A 403 13.25 7.60 9.74
C ARG A 403 12.29 8.75 10.09
N PRO A 404 11.92 8.91 11.37
CA PRO A 404 11.24 10.11 11.82
C PRO A 404 12.07 11.34 11.43
N LYS A 405 11.40 12.44 11.09
CA LYS A 405 12.11 13.73 10.92
C LYS A 405 12.73 14.16 12.25
N GLY A 406 13.80 14.93 12.19
CA GLY A 406 14.45 15.50 13.36
C GLY A 406 13.50 16.31 14.25
N GLY A 407 12.57 17.03 13.63
CA GLY A 407 11.53 17.77 14.34
C GLY A 407 10.64 16.90 15.24
N VAL A 408 10.53 15.59 14.98
CA VAL A 408 9.81 14.65 15.87
C VAL A 408 10.58 14.46 17.18
N THR A 409 11.89 14.24 17.10
CA THR A 409 12.77 14.12 18.28
C THR A 409 12.73 15.38 19.14
N VAL A 410 12.83 16.54 18.49
CA VAL A 410 12.74 17.86 19.15
C VAL A 410 11.37 18.02 19.82
N LEU A 411 10.28 17.79 19.08
CA LEU A 411 8.92 17.90 19.61
C LEU A 411 8.69 17.01 20.83
N TYR A 412 9.13 15.75 20.77
CA TYR A 412 8.95 14.81 21.88
C TYR A 412 9.73 15.24 23.11
N SER A 413 10.97 15.70 22.92
CA SER A 413 11.83 16.19 24.00
C SER A 413 11.32 17.48 24.64
N ASP A 414 10.56 18.29 23.91
CA ASP A 414 9.94 19.51 24.44
C ASP A 414 8.62 19.24 25.16
N VAL A 415 7.80 18.32 24.64
CA VAL A 415 6.41 18.16 25.07
C VAL A 415 6.23 17.06 26.11
N LEU A 416 6.84 15.89 25.91
CA LEU A 416 6.56 14.72 26.76
C LEU A 416 7.11 14.82 28.19
N PRO A 417 8.26 15.47 28.46
CA PRO A 417 8.70 15.70 29.84
C PRO A 417 7.73 16.58 30.64
N VAL A 418 6.93 17.42 29.98
CA VAL A 418 5.96 18.28 30.65
C VAL A 418 4.61 17.58 30.80
N LEU A 419 4.18 16.87 29.76
CA LEU A 419 2.87 16.21 29.75
C LEU A 419 2.86 14.90 30.55
N GLU A 420 3.96 14.14 30.55
CA GLU A 420 4.04 12.80 31.16
C GLU A 420 5.47 12.52 31.68
N PRO A 421 5.94 13.25 32.72
CA PRO A 421 7.33 13.21 33.17
C PRO A 421 7.80 11.83 33.64
N ASP A 422 6.96 11.12 34.41
CA ASP A 422 7.35 9.85 35.03
C ASP A 422 7.63 8.78 33.97
N ARG A 423 6.76 8.66 32.96
CA ARG A 423 6.97 7.70 31.87
C ARG A 423 8.09 8.13 30.94
N TRP A 424 8.24 9.42 30.67
CA TRP A 424 9.36 9.93 29.87
C TRP A 424 10.71 9.52 30.49
N ASN A 425 10.87 9.71 31.80
CA ASN A 425 12.10 9.37 32.51
C ASN A 425 12.32 7.86 32.67
N ALA A 426 11.25 7.07 32.69
CA ALA A 426 11.31 5.61 32.80
C ALA A 426 11.60 4.90 31.46
N ASP A 427 11.30 5.52 30.31
CA ASP A 427 11.50 4.91 28.99
C ASP A 427 12.94 5.17 28.47
N PRO A 428 13.76 4.12 28.25
CA PRO A 428 15.15 4.28 27.82
C PRO A 428 15.31 5.01 26.49
N VAL A 429 14.40 4.78 25.53
CA VAL A 429 14.48 5.39 24.21
C VAL A 429 14.01 6.84 24.28
N ALA A 430 13.04 7.17 25.13
CA ALA A 430 12.67 8.56 25.40
C ALA A 430 13.85 9.36 25.98
N CYS A 431 14.55 8.81 26.97
CA CYS A 431 15.77 9.42 27.53
C CYS A 431 16.85 9.66 26.46
N GLN A 432 17.09 8.67 25.59
CA GLN A 432 18.01 8.76 24.46
C GLN A 432 17.62 9.87 23.47
N LEU A 433 16.34 10.01 23.12
CA LEU A 433 15.86 11.12 22.28
C LEU A 433 16.12 12.48 22.94
N GLY A 434 15.94 12.57 24.25
CA GLY A 434 16.23 13.77 25.02
C GLY A 434 17.71 14.16 24.98
N GLU A 435 18.62 13.17 25.00
CA GLU A 435 20.05 13.40 24.80
C GLU A 435 20.35 13.94 23.40
N TYR A 436 19.80 13.31 22.35
CA TYR A 436 19.97 13.77 20.97
C TYR A 436 19.50 15.20 20.75
N ALA A 437 18.35 15.57 21.31
CA ALA A 437 17.85 16.93 21.24
C ALA A 437 18.78 17.93 21.96
N ARG A 438 19.29 17.58 23.15
CA ARG A 438 20.24 18.43 23.90
C ARG A 438 21.57 18.58 23.19
N ASP A 439 22.10 17.52 22.60
CA ASP A 439 23.36 17.53 21.85
C ASP A 439 23.24 18.42 20.63
N TYR A 440 22.17 18.22 19.85
CA TYR A 440 21.86 19.06 18.70
C TYR A 440 21.69 20.54 19.07
N ALA A 441 21.01 20.85 20.18
CA ALA A 441 20.86 22.22 20.65
C ALA A 441 22.20 22.88 20.99
N ARG A 442 23.11 22.13 21.64
CA ARG A 442 24.46 22.59 21.97
C ARG A 442 25.29 22.88 20.71
N GLU A 443 25.22 22.00 19.72
CA GLU A 443 26.03 22.10 18.49
C GLU A 443 25.50 23.15 17.51
N SER A 444 24.18 23.28 17.37
CA SER A 444 23.54 24.22 16.43
C SER A 444 23.57 25.68 16.89
N GLY A 445 24.01 25.95 18.13
CA GLY A 445 23.88 27.28 18.75
C GLY A 445 22.44 27.74 18.90
N SER A 446 21.47 26.85 18.68
CA SER A 446 20.05 27.09 18.86
C SER A 446 19.78 27.27 20.35
N LYS A 447 19.12 28.36 20.73
CA LYS A 447 18.56 28.55 22.08
C LYS A 447 17.38 27.59 22.30
N MET A 448 17.61 26.28 22.23
CA MET A 448 16.71 25.32 22.83
C MET A 448 17.01 25.38 24.32
N ALA A 449 16.02 25.81 25.11
CA ALA A 449 16.21 26.29 26.47
C ALA A 449 17.04 25.32 27.32
N THR A 450 18.27 25.70 27.62
CA THR A 450 18.96 25.27 28.83
C THR A 450 18.07 25.69 30.00
N ARG A 451 17.24 24.78 30.52
CA ARG A 451 16.79 24.92 31.91
C ARG A 451 17.94 24.46 32.80
N PRO A 452 18.32 25.26 33.81
CA PRO A 452 19.33 24.86 34.76
C PRO A 452 18.85 23.62 35.48
N THR A 453 19.75 22.64 35.61
CA THR A 453 19.64 21.57 36.60
C THR A 453 19.38 22.20 37.96
N GLU A 454 18.18 22.01 38.52
CA GLU A 454 17.94 22.23 39.95
C GLU A 454 18.74 21.17 40.73
N THR A 455 20.01 21.44 40.94
CA THR A 455 20.82 20.88 42.02
C THR A 455 21.22 22.05 42.90
N GLY A 456 20.36 22.34 43.85
CA GLY A 456 20.51 23.42 44.82
C GLY A 456 19.38 23.36 45.84
N ARG A 457 19.31 22.27 46.61
CA ARG A 457 18.66 22.30 47.93
C ARG A 457 19.78 22.35 48.96
N GLU A 458 19.86 23.49 49.63
CA GLU A 458 20.42 23.62 50.99
C GLU A 458 19.65 22.73 51.98
#